data_AF-A0A2E5UH04-F1
#
_entry.id   AF-A0A2E5UH04-F1
#
_cell.length_a   1.000
_cell.length_b   1.000
_cell.length_c   1.000
_cell.angle_alpha   90.00
_cell.angle_beta   90.00
_cell.angle_gamma   90.00
#
_symmetry.space_group_name_H-M   'P 1'
#
loop_
_entity.id
_entity.type
_entity.pdbx_description
1 polymer ?
#
loop_
_entity_poly.entity_id
_entity_poly.type
_entity_poly.pdbx_seq_one_letter_code
_entity_poly.pdbx_strand_id
1 'polypeptide(L)'
;SDPDVDGDGIPDNCEEDCNGNTIPDDFEIKIGIAMDCNENGIPDDCDIANGGFPDCNKNGLFDYCEIKDGLAEDCNANQIPDECELEGNDYNNNGQFDYCEVQDGIAEDCNNNQIPDECELEGNDCNENGIPDECDLEDPEYDQNGNGLIDECECDAGDANSDGQVNIADILVILGYWGSSIPAGDLNSDGIVDVSDLLIVIDNWGPCE
;
A
#
# COMPACT_ATOMS: atom_id res chain seq x y z
N SER A 1 20.07 -10.61 -58.71
CA SER A 1 20.55 -9.80 -57.59
C SER A 1 19.74 -10.25 -56.41
N ASP A 2 20.40 -10.47 -55.29
CA ASP A 2 19.67 -10.59 -54.04
C ASP A 2 18.95 -9.26 -53.78
N PRO A 3 17.73 -9.28 -53.19
CA PRO A 3 17.01 -8.07 -52.81
C PRO A 3 17.84 -7.18 -51.86
N ASP A 4 17.58 -5.88 -51.92
CA ASP A 4 18.16 -4.81 -51.10
C ASP A 4 17.03 -3.75 -51.02
N VAL A 5 16.15 -3.93 -50.05
CA VAL A 5 14.87 -3.20 -49.96
C VAL A 5 15.05 -1.78 -49.44
N ASP A 6 16.06 -1.56 -48.61
CA ASP A 6 16.32 -0.28 -47.95
C ASP A 6 17.39 0.57 -48.66
N GLY A 7 18.15 -0.03 -49.57
CA GLY A 7 19.13 0.61 -50.44
C GLY A 7 20.47 0.90 -49.76
N ASP A 8 20.82 0.21 -48.67
CA ASP A 8 22.06 0.45 -47.92
C ASP A 8 23.31 -0.22 -48.55
N GLY A 9 23.09 -1.12 -49.52
CA GLY A 9 24.13 -1.86 -50.25
C GLY A 9 24.53 -3.20 -49.62
N ILE A 10 23.85 -3.63 -48.57
CA ILE A 10 23.84 -4.97 -47.98
C ILE A 10 22.61 -5.69 -48.55
N PRO A 11 22.73 -6.93 -49.07
CA PRO A 11 21.56 -7.69 -49.47
C PRO A 11 20.68 -8.10 -48.27
N ASP A 12 19.35 -8.08 -48.42
CA ASP A 12 18.37 -8.39 -47.35
C ASP A 12 18.71 -9.69 -46.60
N ASN A 13 19.21 -10.72 -47.30
CA ASN A 13 19.54 -12.02 -46.71
C ASN A 13 20.85 -12.03 -45.88
N CYS A 14 21.56 -10.92 -45.82
CA CYS A 14 22.76 -10.70 -45.02
C CYS A 14 22.51 -9.71 -43.86
N GLU A 15 21.28 -9.22 -43.73
CA GLU A 15 20.82 -8.38 -42.63
C GLU A 15 20.12 -9.24 -41.57
N GLU A 16 19.91 -8.66 -40.39
CA GLU A 16 19.13 -9.32 -39.33
C GLU A 16 17.64 -9.30 -39.73
N ASP A 17 17.01 -10.48 -39.66
CA ASP A 17 15.60 -10.73 -39.95
C ASP A 17 15.12 -11.74 -38.92
N CYS A 18 14.71 -11.22 -37.77
CA CYS A 18 14.41 -12.02 -36.60
C CYS A 18 13.11 -12.83 -36.75
N ASN A 19 12.14 -12.32 -37.52
CA ASN A 19 10.84 -12.97 -37.76
C ASN A 19 10.83 -13.86 -39.02
N GLY A 20 11.88 -13.80 -39.84
CA GLY A 20 12.09 -14.61 -41.04
C GLY A 20 11.18 -14.24 -42.21
N ASN A 21 10.67 -13.00 -42.25
CA ASN A 21 9.73 -12.54 -43.27
C ASN A 21 10.39 -11.98 -44.53
N THR A 22 11.73 -12.02 -44.60
CA THR A 22 12.59 -11.51 -45.69
C THR A 22 12.65 -9.99 -45.82
N ILE A 23 12.21 -9.26 -44.80
CA ILE A 23 12.36 -7.82 -44.66
C ILE A 23 13.32 -7.58 -43.49
N PRO A 24 14.42 -6.83 -43.67
CA PRO A 24 15.36 -6.53 -42.58
C PRO A 24 14.69 -5.79 -41.42
N ASP A 25 15.04 -6.16 -40.19
CA ASP A 25 14.50 -5.61 -38.94
C ASP A 25 14.55 -4.06 -38.90
N ASP A 26 15.71 -3.48 -39.21
CA ASP A 26 15.92 -2.03 -39.28
C ASP A 26 14.99 -1.34 -40.30
N PHE A 27 14.71 -2.01 -41.42
CA PHE A 27 13.79 -1.49 -42.42
C PHE A 27 12.34 -1.56 -41.93
N GLU A 28 11.94 -2.64 -41.25
CA GLU A 28 10.60 -2.80 -40.68
C GLU A 28 10.26 -1.68 -39.70
N ILE A 29 11.19 -1.37 -38.79
CA ILE A 29 11.07 -0.29 -37.80
C ILE A 29 10.98 1.06 -38.53
N LYS A 30 11.88 1.30 -39.48
CA LYS A 30 11.97 2.57 -40.23
C LYS A 30 10.72 2.90 -41.04
N ILE A 31 10.05 1.91 -41.60
CA ILE A 31 8.80 2.10 -42.35
C ILE A 31 7.54 2.00 -41.47
N GLY A 32 7.70 1.73 -40.18
CA GLY A 32 6.62 1.67 -39.19
C GLY A 32 5.70 0.46 -39.35
N ILE A 33 6.23 -0.65 -39.87
CA ILE A 33 5.50 -1.95 -39.87
C ILE A 33 5.85 -2.80 -38.66
N ALA A 34 7.00 -2.54 -38.03
CA ALA A 34 7.40 -3.08 -36.74
C ALA A 34 7.50 -1.96 -35.70
N MET A 35 7.18 -2.28 -34.45
CA MET A 35 7.37 -1.43 -33.29
C MET A 35 8.74 -1.73 -32.67
N ASP A 36 9.45 -0.72 -32.18
CA ASP A 36 10.69 -0.83 -31.39
C ASP A 36 10.58 0.20 -30.25
N CYS A 37 9.83 -0.17 -29.21
CA CYS A 37 9.55 0.78 -28.13
C CYS A 37 10.81 1.17 -27.36
N ASN A 38 11.70 0.20 -27.13
CA ASN A 38 12.90 0.33 -26.30
C ASN A 38 14.10 0.94 -27.07
N GLU A 39 13.94 1.19 -28.37
CA GLU A 39 14.90 1.82 -29.27
C GLU A 39 16.23 1.04 -29.36
N ASN A 40 16.17 -0.30 -29.27
CA ASN A 40 17.35 -1.16 -29.34
C ASN A 40 17.69 -1.63 -30.78
N GLY A 41 16.85 -1.31 -31.77
CA GLY A 41 17.00 -1.71 -33.17
C GLY A 41 16.45 -3.11 -33.50
N ILE A 42 15.73 -3.75 -32.58
CA ILE A 42 15.09 -5.05 -32.75
C ILE A 42 13.57 -4.84 -32.63
N PRO A 43 12.76 -5.34 -33.58
CA PRO A 43 11.32 -5.34 -33.46
C PRO A 43 10.81 -5.95 -32.16
N ASP A 44 9.79 -5.35 -31.54
CA ASP A 44 9.19 -5.83 -30.29
C ASP A 44 8.73 -7.30 -30.40
N ASP A 45 8.14 -7.70 -31.55
CA ASP A 45 7.75 -9.10 -31.84
C ASP A 45 8.92 -10.10 -31.69
N CYS A 46 10.15 -9.64 -31.92
CA CYS A 46 11.36 -10.42 -31.79
C CYS A 46 11.99 -10.33 -30.39
N ASP A 47 11.83 -9.20 -29.71
CA ASP A 47 12.17 -9.07 -28.30
C ASP A 47 11.27 -9.96 -27.41
N ILE A 48 9.98 -10.12 -27.75
CA ILE A 48 9.04 -11.03 -27.08
C ILE A 48 9.54 -12.48 -27.16
N ALA A 49 9.98 -12.91 -28.35
CA ALA A 49 10.44 -14.29 -28.58
C ALA A 49 11.70 -14.64 -27.78
N ASN A 50 12.49 -13.63 -27.40
CA ASN A 50 13.71 -13.78 -26.61
C ASN A 50 13.48 -13.61 -25.09
N GLY A 51 12.23 -13.43 -24.64
CA GLY A 51 11.87 -13.36 -23.22
C GLY A 51 12.29 -12.06 -22.54
N GLY A 52 12.39 -10.97 -23.30
CA GLY A 52 13.06 -9.75 -22.86
C GLY A 52 12.30 -8.87 -21.89
N PHE A 53 10.95 -8.85 -21.91
CA PHE A 53 10.23 -7.73 -21.31
C PHE A 53 8.92 -8.12 -20.60
N PRO A 54 8.58 -7.41 -19.51
CA PRO A 54 7.28 -7.51 -18.85
C PRO A 54 6.12 -7.15 -19.80
N ASP A 55 5.10 -8.02 -19.80
CA ASP A 55 3.77 -7.83 -20.41
C ASP A 55 2.79 -8.46 -19.42
N CYS A 56 2.36 -7.66 -18.44
CA CYS A 56 1.61 -8.16 -17.31
C CYS A 56 0.18 -8.55 -17.70
N ASN A 57 -0.44 -7.77 -18.60
CA ASN A 57 -1.82 -7.92 -19.05
C ASN A 57 -1.96 -8.90 -20.23
N LYS A 58 -0.83 -9.31 -20.84
CA LYS A 58 -0.71 -10.28 -21.93
C LYS A 58 -1.42 -9.83 -23.20
N ASN A 59 -1.43 -8.53 -23.46
CA ASN A 59 -2.08 -7.95 -24.62
C ASN A 59 -1.18 -7.95 -25.88
N GLY A 60 0.10 -8.28 -25.72
CA GLY A 60 1.08 -8.34 -26.81
C GLY A 60 1.84 -7.04 -27.06
N LEU A 61 1.63 -6.00 -26.23
CA LEU A 61 2.49 -4.83 -26.10
C LEU A 61 3.24 -4.93 -24.78
N PHE A 62 4.47 -4.42 -24.72
CA PHE A 62 5.21 -4.38 -23.46
C PHE A 62 4.65 -3.30 -22.54
N ASP A 63 4.70 -3.56 -21.24
CA ASP A 63 4.40 -2.63 -20.16
C ASP A 63 5.00 -1.22 -20.42
N TYR A 64 6.28 -1.18 -20.82
CA TYR A 64 6.98 0.07 -21.17
C TYR A 64 6.40 0.79 -22.42
N CYS A 65 5.97 0.04 -23.45
CA CYS A 65 5.32 0.61 -24.62
C CYS A 65 4.01 1.28 -24.22
N GLU A 66 3.22 0.60 -23.37
CA GLU A 66 1.91 1.08 -22.96
C GLU A 66 2.02 2.41 -22.21
N ILE A 67 3.02 2.52 -21.32
CA ILE A 67 3.30 3.77 -20.60
C ILE A 67 3.79 4.86 -21.56
N LYS A 68 4.76 4.54 -22.45
CA LYS A 68 5.32 5.51 -23.41
C LYS A 68 4.27 6.08 -24.37
N ASP A 69 3.32 5.25 -24.79
CA ASP A 69 2.24 5.64 -25.70
C ASP A 69 1.00 6.22 -24.97
N GLY A 70 1.03 6.27 -23.63
CA GLY A 70 -0.07 6.78 -22.81
C GLY A 70 -1.32 5.88 -22.84
N LEU A 71 -1.12 4.59 -23.08
CA LEU A 71 -2.13 3.54 -23.02
C LEU A 71 -2.29 2.99 -21.59
N ALA A 72 -1.24 3.11 -20.77
CA ALA A 72 -1.24 2.75 -19.36
C ALA A 72 -0.75 3.93 -18.49
N GLU A 73 -1.25 3.99 -17.26
CA GLU A 73 -0.80 4.91 -16.23
C GLU A 73 0.38 4.30 -15.45
N ASP A 74 1.31 5.14 -15.00
CA ASP A 74 2.51 4.80 -14.21
C ASP A 74 2.78 5.99 -13.29
N CYS A 75 1.96 6.11 -12.24
CA CYS A 75 1.97 7.28 -11.38
C CYS A 75 3.21 7.34 -10.48
N ASN A 76 3.84 6.20 -10.21
CA ASN A 76 5.07 6.10 -9.39
C ASN A 76 6.37 6.17 -10.25
N ALA A 77 6.25 6.18 -11.57
CA ALA A 77 7.32 6.25 -12.57
C ALA A 77 8.35 5.10 -12.49
N ASN A 78 7.91 3.89 -12.14
CA ASN A 78 8.76 2.71 -12.00
C ASN A 78 8.85 1.86 -13.30
N GLN A 79 8.17 2.26 -14.37
CA GLN A 79 8.07 1.57 -15.68
C GLN A 79 7.23 0.29 -15.67
N ILE A 80 6.40 0.11 -14.64
CA ILE A 80 5.39 -0.94 -14.54
C ILE A 80 4.03 -0.22 -14.53
N PRO A 81 3.09 -0.61 -15.40
CA PRO A 81 1.75 -0.04 -15.38
C PRO A 81 1.09 -0.20 -14.01
N ASP A 82 0.34 0.82 -13.59
CA ASP A 82 -0.39 0.81 -12.31
C ASP A 82 -1.33 -0.42 -12.23
N GLU A 83 -1.92 -0.84 -13.36
CA GLU A 83 -2.77 -2.04 -13.44
C GLU A 83 -2.03 -3.37 -13.14
N CYS A 84 -0.71 -3.39 -13.28
CA CYS A 84 0.14 -4.53 -12.93
C CYS A 84 0.51 -4.54 -11.44
N GLU A 85 0.26 -3.45 -10.71
CA GLU A 85 0.68 -3.25 -9.32
C GLU A 85 -0.49 -3.34 -8.33
N LEU A 86 -1.72 -3.60 -8.79
CA LEU A 86 -2.91 -3.65 -7.95
C LEU A 86 -2.89 -4.79 -6.90
N GLU A 87 -2.14 -5.88 -7.13
CA GLU A 87 -2.11 -7.00 -6.20
C GLU A 87 -1.47 -6.61 -4.87
N GLY A 88 -2.30 -6.41 -3.84
CA GLY A 88 -1.86 -5.97 -2.51
C GLY A 88 -1.70 -4.46 -2.36
N ASN A 89 -2.01 -3.69 -3.40
CA ASN A 89 -1.97 -2.22 -3.40
C ASN A 89 -3.23 -1.60 -4.04
N ASP A 90 -4.36 -2.28 -3.92
CA ASP A 90 -5.71 -1.80 -4.24
C ASP A 90 -6.61 -2.24 -3.07
N TYR A 91 -6.46 -1.57 -1.93
CA TYR A 91 -7.08 -2.01 -0.67
C TYR A 91 -8.61 -1.94 -0.74
N ASN A 92 -9.14 -0.86 -1.31
CA ASN A 92 -10.58 -0.64 -1.45
C ASN A 92 -11.20 -1.38 -2.66
N ASN A 93 -10.38 -2.06 -3.48
CA ASN A 93 -10.78 -2.83 -4.67
C ASN A 93 -11.53 -1.99 -5.72
N ASN A 94 -11.14 -0.73 -5.88
CA ASN A 94 -11.75 0.19 -6.85
C ASN A 94 -11.07 0.14 -8.24
N GLY A 95 -9.95 -0.59 -8.35
CA GLY A 95 -9.16 -0.72 -9.57
C GLY A 95 -8.21 0.45 -9.83
N GLN A 96 -7.95 1.27 -8.82
CA GLN A 96 -6.89 2.28 -8.80
C GLN A 96 -5.80 1.81 -7.85
N PHE A 97 -4.56 2.17 -8.18
CA PHE A 97 -3.41 1.84 -7.34
C PHE A 97 -3.36 2.81 -6.16
N ASP A 98 -3.28 2.27 -4.94
CA ASP A 98 -3.33 3.01 -3.67
C ASP A 98 -2.35 4.21 -3.67
N TYR A 99 -1.14 4.01 -4.20
CA TYR A 99 -0.14 5.07 -4.33
C TYR A 99 -0.66 6.27 -5.14
N CYS A 100 -1.36 6.01 -6.26
CA CYS A 100 -1.92 7.08 -7.09
C CYS A 100 -3.05 7.80 -6.35
N GLU A 101 -3.88 7.08 -5.60
CA GLU A 101 -4.97 7.69 -4.81
C GLU A 101 -4.42 8.66 -3.76
N VAL A 102 -3.32 8.29 -3.09
CA VAL A 102 -2.62 9.19 -2.16
C VAL A 102 -2.01 10.40 -2.90
N GLN A 103 -1.34 10.19 -4.03
CA GLN A 103 -0.74 11.30 -4.81
C GLN A 103 -1.79 12.30 -5.33
N ASP A 104 -2.96 11.80 -5.73
CA ASP A 104 -4.06 12.62 -6.25
C ASP A 104 -4.92 13.26 -5.15
N GLY A 105 -4.65 12.94 -3.88
CA GLY A 105 -5.42 13.41 -2.72
C GLY A 105 -6.85 12.86 -2.70
N ILE A 106 -7.02 11.65 -3.24
CA ILE A 106 -8.26 10.86 -3.20
C ILE A 106 -8.31 10.08 -1.88
N ALA A 107 -7.17 9.49 -1.49
CA ALA A 107 -6.97 8.84 -0.20
C ALA A 107 -6.19 9.76 0.75
N GLU A 108 -6.55 9.71 2.04
CA GLU A 108 -5.81 10.39 3.10
C GLU A 108 -4.55 9.56 3.46
N ASP A 109 -3.46 10.27 3.78
CA ASP A 109 -2.16 9.72 4.22
C ASP A 109 -1.55 10.72 5.20
N CYS A 110 -1.94 10.64 6.47
CA CYS A 110 -1.54 11.63 7.46
C CYS A 110 -0.03 11.53 7.79
N ASN A 111 0.51 10.32 7.78
CA ASN A 111 1.89 10.02 8.19
C ASN A 111 2.90 10.16 7.02
N ASN A 112 2.41 10.38 5.80
CA ASN A 112 3.14 10.52 4.55
C ASN A 112 4.01 9.28 4.20
N ASN A 113 3.55 8.09 4.54
CA ASN A 113 4.25 6.83 4.28
C ASN A 113 3.86 6.18 2.94
N GLN A 114 2.93 6.79 2.18
CA GLN A 114 2.41 6.35 0.89
C GLN A 114 1.50 5.12 0.94
N ILE A 115 1.00 4.77 2.11
CA ILE A 115 -0.05 3.79 2.34
C ILE A 115 -1.29 4.61 2.76
N PRO A 116 -2.46 4.41 2.11
CA PRO A 116 -3.68 5.06 2.54
C PRO A 116 -4.00 4.78 4.01
N ASP A 117 -4.51 5.79 4.72
CA ASP A 117 -4.93 5.67 6.13
C ASP A 117 -5.90 4.48 6.34
N GLU A 118 -6.78 4.20 5.37
CA GLU A 118 -7.72 3.07 5.42
C GLU A 118 -7.04 1.69 5.42
N CYS A 119 -5.81 1.60 4.93
CA CYS A 119 -4.99 0.39 4.94
C CYS A 119 -4.25 0.18 6.27
N GLU A 120 -4.25 1.17 7.15
CA GLU A 120 -3.44 1.22 8.37
C GLU A 120 -4.25 1.05 9.66
N LEU A 121 -5.53 0.68 9.55
CA LEU A 121 -6.45 0.61 10.69
C LEU A 121 -6.25 -0.63 11.59
N GLU A 122 -5.68 -1.73 11.07
CA GLU A 122 -5.59 -2.98 11.86
C GLU A 122 -4.65 -2.83 13.07
N GLY A 123 -5.24 -2.74 14.26
CA GLY A 123 -4.49 -2.57 15.52
C GLY A 123 -3.95 -1.16 15.76
N ASN A 124 -4.45 -0.18 15.00
CA ASN A 124 -4.06 1.23 15.02
C ASN A 124 -5.29 2.12 14.70
N ASP A 125 -6.49 1.66 15.08
CA ASP A 125 -7.77 2.39 15.02
C ASP A 125 -8.59 1.91 16.23
N CYS A 126 -8.16 2.30 17.42
CA CYS A 126 -8.71 1.77 18.66
C CYS A 126 -10.13 2.29 18.96
N ASN A 127 -10.45 3.49 18.47
CA ASN A 127 -11.75 4.15 18.64
C ASN A 127 -12.74 3.80 17.49
N GLU A 128 -12.31 2.98 16.54
CA GLU A 128 -13.08 2.51 15.38
C GLU A 128 -13.70 3.65 14.56
N ASN A 129 -13.04 4.81 14.50
CA ASN A 129 -13.53 5.98 13.79
C ASN A 129 -13.13 5.98 12.30
N GLY A 130 -12.26 5.04 11.90
CA GLY A 130 -11.74 4.89 10.54
C GLY A 130 -10.57 5.82 10.21
N ILE A 131 -9.92 6.39 11.22
CA ILE A 131 -8.72 7.22 11.15
C ILE A 131 -7.65 6.52 11.99
N PRO A 132 -6.41 6.36 11.48
CA PRO A 132 -5.34 5.77 12.27
C PRO A 132 -5.05 6.53 13.56
N ASP A 133 -4.70 5.82 14.64
CA ASP A 133 -4.49 6.41 15.96
C ASP A 133 -3.46 7.56 15.92
N GLU A 134 -2.39 7.40 15.13
CA GLU A 134 -1.38 8.45 14.97
C GLU A 134 -1.88 9.71 14.24
N CYS A 135 -2.91 9.58 13.40
CA CYS A 135 -3.58 10.71 12.76
C CYS A 135 -4.54 11.40 13.74
N ASP A 136 -5.26 10.63 14.55
CA ASP A 136 -6.12 11.15 15.61
C ASP A 136 -5.31 11.91 16.68
N LEU A 137 -4.12 11.43 17.04
CA LEU A 137 -3.22 12.11 17.98
C LEU A 137 -2.76 13.51 17.52
N GLU A 138 -3.03 13.91 16.28
CA GLU A 138 -2.84 15.30 15.85
C GLU A 138 -3.86 16.27 16.46
N ASP A 139 -5.05 15.78 16.84
CA ASP A 139 -6.06 16.55 17.57
C ASP A 139 -5.93 16.33 19.09
N PRO A 140 -5.57 17.36 19.87
CA PRO A 140 -5.48 17.25 21.33
C PRO A 140 -6.80 16.92 22.03
N GLU A 141 -7.94 16.91 21.32
CA GLU A 141 -9.21 16.41 21.84
C GLU A 141 -9.14 14.90 22.13
N TYR A 142 -8.34 14.13 21.38
CA TYR A 142 -8.19 12.68 21.56
C TYR A 142 -7.10 12.28 22.56
N ASP A 143 -6.18 13.18 22.95
CA ASP A 143 -5.16 12.95 24.00
C ASP A 143 -5.18 14.13 25.00
N GLN A 144 -6.25 14.22 25.79
CA GLN A 144 -6.47 15.34 26.70
C GLN A 144 -5.41 15.37 27.82
N ASN A 145 -4.89 14.19 28.17
CA ASN A 145 -3.93 14.02 29.24
C ASN A 145 -2.45 14.17 28.77
N GLY A 146 -2.21 14.13 27.46
CA GLY A 146 -0.93 14.40 26.81
C GLY A 146 0.08 13.27 26.93
N ASN A 147 -0.36 12.02 27.08
CA ASN A 147 0.51 10.86 27.27
C ASN A 147 0.89 10.17 25.94
N GLY A 148 0.35 10.61 24.82
CA GLY A 148 0.60 10.05 23.49
C GLY A 148 -0.16 8.76 23.21
N LEU A 149 -1.24 8.49 23.94
CA LEU A 149 -2.24 7.47 23.68
C LEU A 149 -3.60 8.17 23.55
N ILE A 150 -4.46 7.66 22.67
CA ILE A 150 -5.82 8.21 22.57
C ILE A 150 -6.60 7.80 23.80
N ASP A 151 -7.24 8.76 24.46
CA ASP A 151 -8.00 8.58 25.71
C ASP A 151 -9.04 7.43 25.56
N GLU A 152 -9.72 7.29 24.41
CA GLU A 152 -10.63 6.17 24.13
C GLU A 152 -9.93 4.79 24.06
N CYS A 153 -8.68 4.71 23.57
CA CYS A 153 -7.89 3.47 23.62
C CYS A 153 -7.59 3.01 25.05
N GLU A 154 -7.47 3.96 25.98
CA GLU A 154 -7.05 3.71 27.36
C GLU A 154 -8.16 3.07 28.21
N CYS A 155 -9.40 3.15 27.73
CA CYS A 155 -10.59 2.80 28.49
C CYS A 155 -10.77 1.31 28.69
N ASP A 156 -10.51 0.50 27.66
CA ASP A 156 -10.59 -0.95 27.79
C ASP A 156 -9.56 -1.50 28.79
N ALA A 157 -8.44 -0.80 28.98
CA ALA A 157 -7.40 -1.20 29.91
C ALA A 157 -7.72 -0.74 31.35
N GLY A 158 -8.17 0.50 31.55
CA GLY A 158 -8.28 1.12 32.88
C GLY A 158 -9.68 1.18 33.51
N ASP A 159 -10.76 1.11 32.73
CA ASP A 159 -12.15 1.28 33.20
C ASP A 159 -12.72 -0.02 33.79
N ALA A 160 -12.21 -0.37 34.97
CA ALA A 160 -12.57 -1.57 35.72
C ALA A 160 -14.08 -1.66 36.04
N ASN A 161 -14.78 -0.53 36.04
CA ASN A 161 -16.20 -0.46 36.41
C ASN A 161 -17.14 -0.22 35.21
N SER A 162 -16.58 0.04 34.03
CA SER A 162 -17.26 0.28 32.76
C SER A 162 -18.23 1.48 32.81
N ASP A 163 -17.83 2.57 33.48
CA ASP A 163 -18.60 3.83 33.55
C ASP A 163 -18.11 4.93 32.60
N GLY A 164 -17.15 4.61 31.73
CA GLY A 164 -16.60 5.49 30.71
C GLY A 164 -15.64 6.53 31.26
N GLN A 165 -15.01 6.28 32.41
CA GLN A 165 -13.98 7.17 32.97
C GLN A 165 -12.99 6.37 33.81
N VAL A 166 -11.70 6.43 33.52
CA VAL A 166 -10.68 5.82 34.38
C VAL A 166 -10.35 6.74 35.54
N ASN A 167 -10.93 6.46 36.72
CA ASN A 167 -10.86 7.35 37.86
C ASN A 167 -10.76 6.61 39.21
N ILE A 168 -11.04 7.33 40.30
CA ILE A 168 -10.97 6.76 41.66
C ILE A 168 -11.97 5.60 41.85
N ALA A 169 -13.08 5.58 41.11
CA ALA A 169 -14.06 4.49 41.12
C ALA A 169 -13.42 3.15 40.70
N ASP A 170 -12.55 3.17 39.70
CA ASP A 170 -11.84 1.99 39.20
C ASP A 170 -10.80 1.49 40.20
N ILE A 171 -10.06 2.41 40.82
CA ILE A 171 -9.19 2.06 41.95
C ILE A 171 -9.99 1.38 43.07
N LEU A 172 -11.23 1.81 43.34
CA LEU A 172 -12.08 1.18 44.34
C LEU A 172 -12.54 -0.24 43.92
N VAL A 173 -12.66 -0.52 42.61
CA VAL A 173 -12.88 -1.88 42.11
C VAL A 173 -11.67 -2.76 42.40
N ILE A 174 -10.45 -2.31 42.06
CA ILE A 174 -9.21 -3.05 42.31
C ILE A 174 -9.03 -3.33 43.81
N LEU A 175 -9.15 -2.30 44.65
CA LEU A 175 -9.03 -2.44 46.11
C LEU A 175 -10.15 -3.30 46.71
N GLY A 176 -11.34 -3.28 46.11
CA GLY A 176 -12.49 -4.09 46.52
C GLY A 176 -12.30 -5.59 46.24
N TYR A 177 -11.54 -5.92 45.19
CA TYR A 177 -11.28 -7.28 44.73
C TYR A 177 -9.85 -7.77 44.98
N TRP A 178 -9.03 -7.03 45.72
CA TRP A 178 -7.63 -7.35 45.98
C TRP A 178 -7.41 -8.78 46.48
N GLY A 179 -6.52 -9.51 45.80
CA GLY A 179 -6.17 -10.91 46.05
C GLY A 179 -7.24 -11.93 45.61
N SER A 180 -8.27 -11.49 44.89
CA SER A 180 -9.26 -12.37 44.25
C SER A 180 -8.92 -12.64 42.78
N SER A 181 -9.73 -13.44 42.09
CA SER A 181 -9.63 -13.70 40.65
C SER A 181 -10.87 -13.18 39.91
N ILE A 182 -11.46 -12.09 40.40
CA ILE A 182 -12.66 -11.50 39.81
C ILE A 182 -12.24 -10.72 38.56
N PRO A 183 -12.76 -11.04 37.37
CA PRO A 183 -12.33 -10.40 36.12
C PRO A 183 -12.42 -8.88 36.12
N ALA A 184 -13.44 -8.31 36.80
CA ALA A 184 -13.61 -6.86 36.87
C ALA A 184 -12.46 -6.12 37.59
N GLY A 185 -11.63 -6.82 38.38
CA GLY A 185 -10.43 -6.23 38.97
C GLY A 185 -9.12 -6.85 38.51
N ASP A 186 -9.17 -7.90 37.69
CA ASP A 186 -8.01 -8.65 37.16
C ASP A 186 -7.82 -8.22 35.70
N LEU A 187 -7.32 -7.00 35.54
CA LEU A 187 -7.23 -6.27 34.28
C LEU A 187 -6.16 -6.88 33.37
N ASN A 188 -5.10 -7.46 33.95
CA ASN A 188 -4.06 -8.16 33.18
C ASN A 188 -4.39 -9.65 32.92
N SER A 189 -5.51 -10.15 33.47
CA SER A 189 -5.97 -11.54 33.35
C SER A 189 -4.96 -12.60 33.80
N ASP A 190 -4.10 -12.28 34.78
CA ASP A 190 -3.11 -13.21 35.33
C ASP A 190 -3.70 -14.15 36.41
N GLY A 191 -4.96 -13.92 36.78
CA GLY A 191 -5.71 -14.71 37.74
C GLY A 191 -5.67 -14.19 39.16
N ILE A 192 -5.02 -13.04 39.43
CA ILE A 192 -5.04 -12.39 40.74
C ILE A 192 -5.09 -10.86 40.64
N VAL A 193 -6.05 -10.25 41.33
CA VAL A 193 -6.10 -8.80 41.50
C VAL A 193 -4.99 -8.33 42.44
N ASP A 194 -3.97 -7.64 41.93
CA ASP A 194 -2.89 -7.11 42.75
C ASP A 194 -2.40 -5.71 42.30
N VAL A 195 -1.15 -5.39 42.64
CA VAL A 195 -0.56 -4.09 42.32
C VAL A 195 -0.42 -3.89 40.81
N SER A 196 -0.31 -4.98 40.06
CA SER A 196 -0.20 -4.96 38.60
C SER A 196 -1.47 -4.38 37.97
N ASP A 197 -2.65 -4.78 38.44
CA ASP A 197 -3.94 -4.23 37.98
C ASP A 197 -4.13 -2.77 38.42
N LEU A 198 -3.68 -2.44 39.63
CA LEU A 198 -3.73 -1.05 40.10
C LEU A 198 -2.88 -0.12 39.22
N LEU A 199 -1.72 -0.60 38.75
CA LEU A 199 -0.87 0.19 37.86
C LEU A 199 -1.55 0.43 36.52
N ILE A 200 -2.31 -0.53 35.99
CA ILE A 200 -3.08 -0.33 34.75
C ILE A 200 -4.08 0.83 34.90
N VAL A 201 -4.83 0.91 36.00
CA VAL A 201 -5.76 2.02 36.25
C VAL A 201 -5.04 3.37 36.39
N ILE A 202 -3.84 3.38 36.97
CA ILE A 202 -3.08 4.62 37.18
C ILE A 202 -2.43 5.10 35.88
N ASP A 203 -1.96 4.18 35.05
CA ASP A 203 -1.28 4.49 33.79
C ASP A 203 -2.27 5.01 32.72
N ASN A 204 -3.54 4.60 32.79
CA ASN A 204 -4.62 4.99 31.86
C ASN A 204 -5.55 6.06 32.45
N TRP A 205 -5.06 6.93 33.34
CA TRP A 205 -5.90 7.84 34.13
C TRP A 205 -6.46 8.99 33.29
N GLY A 206 -7.76 9.01 33.04
CA GLY A 206 -8.37 10.04 32.20
C GLY A 206 -9.87 9.85 31.95
N PRO A 207 -10.50 10.80 31.25
CA PRO A 207 -11.79 10.57 30.60
C PRO A 207 -11.65 9.52 29.47
N CYS A 208 -12.78 8.98 29.01
CA CYS A 208 -12.89 8.10 27.84
C CYS A 208 -13.57 8.81 26.66
N GLU A 209 -13.22 10.08 26.42
CA GLU A 209 -13.84 10.91 25.37
C GLU A 209 -12.78 11.42 24.39
#